data_AF-A0A838DCC0-F1
#
_entry.id   AF-A0A838DCC0-F1
#
_cell.length_a   1.000
_cell.length_b   1.000
_cell.length_c   1.000
_cell.angle_alpha   90.00
_cell.angle_beta   90.00
_cell.angle_gamma   90.00
#
_symmetry.space_group_name_H-M   'P 1'
#
loop_
_entity.id
_entity.type
_entity.pdbx_description
1 polymer ?
#
loop_
_entity_poly.entity_id
_entity_poly.type
_entity_poly.pdbx_seq_one_letter_code
_entity_poly.pdbx_strand_id
1 'polypeptide(L)' 'MSIDLGSQRYCLLSHPDHVRHVLQDNNRNYVKGYGKVRVLLGNGLVLSEGSFWWRQRRLMQPVFHRQRLAGFAPRR' A
#
# COMPACT_ATOMS: atom_id res chain seq x y z
N MET A 1 -20.46 0.67 4.38
CA MET A 1 -21.00 0.45 5.75
C MET A 1 -20.04 1.13 6.73
N SER A 2 -20.53 1.93 7.68
CA SER A 2 -19.68 2.51 8.73
C SER A 2 -19.81 1.73 10.03
N ILE A 3 -18.69 1.54 10.71
CA ILE A 3 -18.60 0.83 12.00
C ILE A 3 -17.84 1.76 12.96
N ASP A 4 -18.44 2.05 14.10
CA ASP A 4 -17.78 2.81 15.16
C ASP A 4 -17.03 1.83 16.08
N LEU A 5 -15.72 2.01 16.24
CA LEU A 5 -14.83 1.22 17.08
C LEU A 5 -14.15 2.13 18.10
N GLY A 6 -14.68 2.15 19.32
CA GLY A 6 -14.25 3.09 20.35
C GLY A 6 -14.49 4.53 19.92
N SER A 7 -13.48 5.38 20.00
CA SER A 7 -13.56 6.79 19.58
C SER A 7 -13.37 7.03 18.08
N GLN A 8 -13.23 5.96 17.29
CA GLN A 8 -12.88 6.04 15.87
C GLN A 8 -13.99 5.46 15.00
N ARG A 9 -14.30 6.13 13.90
CA ARG A 9 -15.23 5.66 12.88
C ARG A 9 -14.47 5.04 11.71
N TYR A 10 -14.85 3.82 11.34
CA TYR A 10 -14.29 3.11 10.20
C TYR A 10 -15.34 2.95 9.09
N CYS A 11 -14.90 3.00 7.84
CA CYS A 11 -15.74 2.73 6.69
C CYS A 11 -15.30 1.44 6.00
N LEU A 12 -16.18 0.44 5.97
CA LEU A 12 -15.98 -0.79 5.21
C LEU A 12 -16.42 -0.57 3.76
N LEU A 13 -15.47 -0.74 2.84
CA LEU A 13 -15.66 -0.72 1.40
C LEU A 13 -15.81 -2.15 0.90
N SER A 14 -17.01 -2.52 0.45
CA SER A 14 -17.32 -3.88 -0.06
C SER A 14 -17.79 -3.88 -1.52
N HIS A 15 -18.07 -2.72 -2.10
CA HIS A 15 -18.43 -2.58 -3.52
C HIS A 15 -17.19 -2.29 -4.38
N PRO A 16 -17.00 -2.96 -5.53
CA PRO A 16 -15.82 -2.78 -6.39
C PRO A 16 -15.55 -1.32 -6.78
N ASP A 17 -16.60 -0.55 -7.11
CA ASP A 17 -16.46 0.85 -7.50
C ASP A 17 -15.89 1.72 -6.36
N HIS A 18 -16.26 1.43 -5.11
CA HIS A 18 -15.74 2.16 -3.96
C HIS A 18 -14.26 1.80 -3.71
N VAL A 19 -13.91 0.52 -3.87
CA VAL A 19 -12.52 0.06 -3.76
C VAL A 19 -11.66 0.72 -4.83
N ARG A 20 -12.13 0.76 -6.08
CA ARG A 20 -11.44 1.44 -7.19
C ARG A 20 -11.28 2.92 -6.92
N HIS A 21 -12.36 3.59 -6.50
CA HIS A 21 -12.30 5.02 -6.19
C HIS A 21 -11.21 5.33 -5.15
N VAL A 22 -11.20 4.61 -4.03
CA VAL A 22 -10.26 4.88 -2.93
C VAL A 22 -8.83 4.44 -3.26
N LEU A 23 -8.62 3.30 -3.89
CA LEU A 23 -7.28 2.74 -4.10
C LEU A 23 -6.62 3.15 -5.42
N GLN A 24 -7.40 3.57 -6.42
CA GLN A 24 -6.90 3.87 -7.75
C GLN A 24 -7.23 5.30 -8.18
N ASP A 25 -8.50 5.63 -8.36
CA ASP A 25 -8.90 6.86 -9.05
C ASP A 25 -8.66 8.11 -8.19
N ASN A 26 -8.83 7.99 -6.87
CA ASN A 26 -8.74 9.08 -5.90
C ASN A 26 -7.71 8.80 -4.77
N ASN A 27 -6.72 7.94 -5.03
CA ASN A 27 -5.81 7.44 -4.01
C ASN A 27 -4.97 8.52 -3.30
N ARG A 28 -4.76 9.68 -3.92
CA ARG A 28 -3.99 10.78 -3.34
C ARG A 28 -4.68 11.45 -2.15
N ASN A 29 -5.98 11.25 -2.00
CA ASN A 29 -6.78 11.79 -0.88
C ASN A 29 -6.79 10.88 0.35
N TYR A 30 -6.11 9.73 0.31
CA TYR A 30 -6.08 8.77 1.40
C TYR A 30 -4.63 8.46 1.79
N VAL A 31 -4.38 8.38 3.10
CA VAL A 31 -3.07 8.01 3.67
C VAL A 31 -3.17 6.66 4.37
N LYS A 32 -2.05 5.92 4.42
CA LYS A 32 -2.03 4.61 5.05
C LYS A 32 -1.98 4.76 6.58
N GLY A 33 -2.87 4.03 7.26
CA GLY A 33 -3.03 4.08 8.73
C GLY A 33 -1.97 3.33 9.56
N TYR A 34 -0.72 3.22 9.10
CA TYR A 34 0.30 2.34 9.71
C TYR A 34 1.32 3.08 10.60
N GLY A 35 0.98 4.24 11.16
CA GLY A 35 1.93 5.08 11.92
C GLY A 35 2.63 4.36 13.08
N LYS A 36 1.94 3.43 13.75
CA LYS A 36 2.46 2.72 14.93
C LYS A 36 3.60 1.73 14.63
N VAL A 37 3.65 1.16 13.42
CA VAL A 37 4.70 0.18 13.04
C VAL A 37 5.96 0.84 12.48
N ARG A 38 5.97 2.18 12.36
CA ARG A 38 7.10 2.96 11.83
C ARG A 38 8.39 2.80 12.64
N VAL A 39 8.28 2.59 13.95
CA VAL A 39 9.44 2.34 14.81
C VAL A 39 10.15 1.03 14.42
N LEU A 40 9.41 0.02 13.98
CA LEU A 40 9.97 -1.29 13.63
C LEU A 40 10.45 -1.36 12.17
N LEU A 41 9.69 -0.76 11.24
CA LEU A 41 9.90 -0.93 9.80
C LEU A 41 10.55 0.29 9.13
N GLY A 42 10.85 1.34 9.89
CA GLY A 42 11.42 2.59 9.38
C GLY A 42 10.50 3.28 8.37
N ASN A 43 11.08 3.96 7.37
CA ASN A 43 10.33 4.65 6.32
C ASN A 43 10.47 3.95 4.95
N GLY A 44 10.17 2.64 4.93
CA GLY A 44 10.14 1.84 3.69
C GLY A 44 8.82 2.00 2.90
N LEU A 45 8.71 1.30 1.76
CA LEU A 45 7.59 1.37 0.81
C LEU A 45 6.18 1.23 1.42
N VAL A 46 6.05 0.44 2.48
CA VAL A 46 4.76 0.23 3.17
C VAL A 46 4.32 1.49 3.91
N LEU A 47 5.26 2.28 4.43
CA LEU A 47 5.02 3.38 5.36
C LEU A 47 5.28 4.76 4.77
N SER A 48 5.97 4.83 3.64
CA SER A 48 6.16 6.06 2.90
C SER A 48 4.88 6.49 2.19
N GLU A 49 4.73 7.79 2.02
CA GLU A 49 3.63 8.44 1.30
C GLU A 49 4.14 9.41 0.22
N GLY A 50 3.23 9.81 -0.67
CA GLY A 50 3.45 10.89 -1.63
C GLY A 50 4.66 10.69 -2.54
N SER A 51 5.38 11.78 -2.82
CA SER A 51 6.53 11.80 -3.75
C SER A 51 7.68 10.91 -3.28
N PHE A 52 7.88 10.79 -1.96
CA PHE A 52 8.91 9.93 -1.40
C PHE A 52 8.60 8.44 -1.65
N TRP A 53 7.36 8.03 -1.41
CA TRP A 53 6.89 6.69 -1.77
C TRP A 53 7.05 6.40 -3.27
N TRP A 54 6.66 7.35 -4.13
CA TRP A 54 6.80 7.22 -5.58
C TRP A 54 8.25 6.99 -6.01
N ARG A 55 9.19 7.74 -5.44
CA ARG A 55 10.62 7.59 -5.70
C ARG A 55 11.12 6.22 -5.29
N GLN A 56 10.82 5.79 -4.05
CA GLN A 56 11.21 4.47 -3.56
C GLN A 56 10.62 3.35 -4.42
N ARG A 57 9.36 3.46 -4.83
CA ARG A 57 8.68 2.43 -5.64
C ARG A 57 9.33 2.30 -7.01
N ARG A 58 9.66 3.43 -7.65
CA ARG A 58 10.34 3.43 -8.94
C ARG A 58 11.73 2.78 -8.89
N LEU A 59 12.47 3.01 -7.81
CA LEU A 59 13.79 2.38 -7.60
C LEU A 59 13.69 0.87 -7.35
N MET A 60 12.63 0.40 -6.68
CA MET A 60 12.46 -1.01 -6.33
C MET A 60 11.80 -1.86 -7.42
N GLN A 61 10.96 -1.26 -8.27
CA GLN A 61 10.20 -1.99 -9.28
C GLN A 61 11.04 -2.93 -10.18
N PRO A 62 12.28 -2.59 -10.62
CA PRO A 62 13.08 -3.46 -11.47
C PRO A 62 13.46 -4.81 -10.86
N VAL A 63 13.50 -4.91 -9.52
CA VAL A 63 13.80 -6.16 -8.81
C VAL A 63 12.72 -7.21 -9.07
N PHE A 64 11.50 -6.78 -9.33
CA PHE A 64 10.34 -7.63 -9.60
C PHE A 64 10.11 -7.87 -11.09
N HIS A 65 11.10 -7.61 -11.95
CA HIS A 65 11.00 -7.97 -13.37
C HIS A 65 10.95 -9.49 -13.55
N ARG A 66 10.15 -9.95 -14.53
CA ARG A 66 9.94 -11.38 -14.84
C ARG A 66 11.24 -12.21 -14.91
N GLN A 67 12.29 -11.65 -15.52
CA GLN A 67 13.60 -12.33 -15.63
C GLN A 67 14.28 -12.53 -14.27
N ARG A 68 14.16 -11.56 -13.35
CA ARG A 68 14.66 -11.68 -11.97
C ARG A 68 13.82 -12.68 -11.18
N LEU A 69 12.50 -12.62 -11.33
CA LEU A 69 11.55 -13.52 -10.65
C LEU A 69 11.76 -14.99 -11.02
N ALA A 70 12.14 -15.29 -12.26
CA ALA A 70 12.43 -16.65 -12.71
C ALA A 70 13.53 -17.33 -11.87
N GLY A 71 14.47 -16.57 -11.31
CA GLY A 71 15.52 -17.09 -10.43
C GLY A 71 15.05 -17.43 -9.01
N PHE A 72 13.86 -16.97 -8.59
CA PHE A 72 13.28 -17.27 -7.27
C PHE A 72 12.30 -18.46 -7.32
N ALA A 73 11.90 -18.91 -8.51
CA ALA A 73 11.08 -20.09 -8.65
C ALA A 73 11.91 -21.36 -8.38
N PRO A 74 11.36 -22.38 -7.69
CA PRO A 74 12.03 -23.67 -7.56
C PRO A 74 12.37 -24.22 -8.96
N ARG A 75 13.60 -24.73 -9.13
CA ARG A 75 13.90 -25.54 -10.30
C ARG A 75 13.07 -26.82 -10.21
N ARG A 76 12.15 -26.99 -11.15
CA ARG A 76 11.47 -28.28 -11.38
C ARG A 76 12.40 -29.20 -12.16
#